data_AF-G2GWE6-F1
#
_entry.id   AF-G2GWE6-F1
#
_cell.length_a   1.000
_cell.length_b   1.000
_cell.length_c   1.000
_cell.angle_alpha   90.00
_cell.angle_beta   90.00
_cell.angle_gamma   90.00
#
_symmetry.space_group_name_H-M   'P 1'
#
loop_
_entity.id
_entity.type
_entity.pdbx_description
1 polymer ?
#
loop_
_entity_poly.entity_id
_entity_poly.type
_entity_poly.pdbx_seq_one_letter_code
_entity_poly.pdbx_strand_id
1 'polypeptide(L)'
;MNAPAQLEKILLALRHEEVIAYPTESVFGLGCDPNSEKAVNALLTLKQRSRQKGLILVAANYDQLQPYLDDSQLSMAQRASVFSSWPGAITWVIPAKKDTPDWLTGRFNSLAVRVSAHPLVRQLCTCYGKPLVSTSANLSGHPPCRTEADVKMQFGILLPVLTGQVGGCQNPSEIRDALTGKQLRQG
;
A
#
# COMPACT_ATOMS: atom_id res chain seq x y z
N MET A 1 18.75 16.09 -7.64
CA MET A 1 19.27 14.84 -7.03
C MET A 1 19.08 13.71 -8.03
N ASN A 2 20.06 12.83 -8.22
CA ASN A 2 19.92 11.70 -9.14
C ASN A 2 19.01 10.62 -8.52
N ALA A 3 18.25 9.91 -9.35
CA ALA A 3 17.25 8.92 -8.91
C ALA A 3 17.76 7.87 -7.89
N PRO A 4 19.00 7.33 -8.00
CA PRO A 4 19.51 6.37 -7.00
C PRO A 4 19.64 6.95 -5.59
N ALA A 5 20.12 8.18 -5.46
CA ALA A 5 20.31 8.83 -4.16
C ALA A 5 18.97 9.12 -3.46
N GLN A 6 17.91 9.37 -4.24
CA GLN A 6 16.59 9.58 -3.69
C GLN A 6 15.96 8.29 -3.15
N LEU A 7 16.09 7.18 -3.88
CA LEU A 7 15.58 5.90 -3.44
C LEU A 7 16.23 5.46 -2.13
N GLU A 8 17.56 5.59 -2.00
CA GLU A 8 18.29 5.30 -0.76
C GLU A 8 17.77 6.12 0.43
N LYS A 9 17.49 7.41 0.24
CA LYS A 9 16.89 8.25 1.29
C LYS A 9 15.53 7.72 1.75
N ILE A 10 14.70 7.26 0.82
CA ILE A 10 13.37 6.72 1.10
C ILE A 10 13.48 5.37 1.81
N LEU A 11 14.42 4.51 1.41
CA LEU A 11 14.71 3.26 2.09
C LEU A 11 15.21 3.49 3.53
N LEU A 12 16.05 4.50 3.74
CA LEU A 12 16.52 4.89 5.07
C LEU A 12 15.36 5.38 5.95
N ALA A 13 14.49 6.24 5.43
CA ALA A 13 13.29 6.70 6.13
C ALA A 13 12.40 5.51 6.56
N LEU A 14 12.17 4.55 5.67
CA LEU A 14 11.43 3.33 6.00
C LEU A 14 12.12 2.48 7.08
N ARG A 15 13.45 2.36 7.05
CA ARG A 15 14.24 1.67 8.10
C ARG A 15 14.20 2.40 9.44
N HIS A 16 14.00 3.71 9.43
CA HIS A 16 13.82 4.54 10.62
C HIS A 16 12.37 4.62 11.10
N GLU A 17 11.48 3.77 10.55
CA GLU A 17 10.06 3.70 10.90
C GLU A 17 9.30 5.00 10.60
N GLU A 18 9.73 5.72 9.56
CA GLU A 18 9.08 6.95 9.11
C GLU A 18 7.99 6.68 8.06
N VAL A 19 7.08 7.64 7.92
CA VAL A 19 6.09 7.67 6.84
C VAL A 19 6.71 8.31 5.62
N ILE A 20 6.52 7.70 4.45
CA ILE A 20 6.97 8.21 3.16
C ILE A 20 5.79 8.47 2.25
N ALA A 21 5.98 9.30 1.23
CA ALA A 21 5.08 9.41 0.08
C ALA A 21 5.73 8.90 -1.21
N TYR A 22 4.94 8.30 -2.10
CA TYR A 22 5.42 7.77 -3.37
C TYR A 22 4.31 7.69 -4.42
N PRO A 23 4.62 7.81 -5.72
CA PRO A 23 3.63 7.68 -6.78
C PRO A 23 3.15 6.24 -6.91
N THR A 24 1.86 6.08 -7.21
CA THR A 24 1.22 4.81 -7.54
C THR A 24 0.49 4.90 -8.89
N GLU A 25 -0.32 3.90 -9.24
CA GLU A 25 -1.00 3.80 -10.53
C GLU A 25 -1.94 4.97 -10.84
N SER A 26 -2.52 5.63 -9.84
CA SER A 26 -3.47 6.74 -10.04
C SER A 26 -3.17 8.00 -9.24
N VAL A 27 -2.66 7.84 -8.02
CA VAL A 27 -2.42 8.94 -7.07
C VAL A 27 -1.13 8.68 -6.30
N PHE A 28 -0.63 9.67 -5.56
CA PHE A 28 0.40 9.42 -4.57
C PHE A 28 -0.18 8.61 -3.41
N GLY A 29 0.62 7.69 -2.87
CA GLY A 29 0.35 6.97 -1.64
C GLY A 29 1.19 7.51 -0.49
N LEU A 30 0.67 7.40 0.73
CA LEU A 30 1.47 7.37 1.95
C LEU A 30 1.73 5.92 2.32
N GLY A 31 2.95 5.61 2.74
CA GLY A 31 3.30 4.29 3.21
C GLY A 31 4.36 4.28 4.28
N CYS A 32 4.49 3.12 4.89
CA CYS A 32 5.44 2.85 5.95
C CYS A 32 5.68 1.33 6.05
N ASP A 33 6.57 0.95 6.96
CA ASP A 33 6.87 -0.44 7.28
C ASP A 33 5.64 -1.14 7.90
N PRO A 34 5.12 -2.23 7.30
CA PRO A 34 4.00 -2.99 7.88
C PRO A 34 4.30 -3.60 9.25
N ASN A 35 5.58 -3.84 9.56
CA ASN A 35 6.00 -4.47 10.81
C ASN A 35 6.29 -3.46 11.92
N SER A 36 6.16 -2.15 11.65
CA SER A 36 6.34 -1.11 12.67
C SER A 36 4.98 -0.54 13.09
N GLU A 37 4.49 -0.94 14.27
CA GLU A 37 3.28 -0.35 14.84
C GLU A 37 3.44 1.17 15.02
N LYS A 38 4.64 1.64 15.36
CA LYS A 38 4.97 3.06 15.47
C LYS A 38 4.75 3.79 14.14
N ALA A 39 5.29 3.28 13.04
CA ALA A 39 5.16 3.91 11.73
C ALA A 39 3.69 3.88 11.25
N VAL A 40 2.99 2.78 11.51
CA VAL A 40 1.56 2.65 11.20
C VAL A 40 0.71 3.65 12.00
N ASN A 41 0.97 3.80 13.30
CA ASN A 41 0.28 4.80 14.12
C ASN A 41 0.58 6.23 13.66
N ALA A 42 1.83 6.53 13.29
CA ALA A 42 2.18 7.83 12.71
C ALA A 42 1.42 8.11 11.41
N LEU A 43 1.32 7.12 10.52
CA LEU A 43 0.54 7.21 9.29
C LEU A 43 -0.96 7.42 9.56
N LEU A 44 -1.54 6.69 10.53
CA LEU A 44 -2.95 6.83 10.91
C LEU A 44 -3.25 8.21 11.50
N THR A 45 -2.37 8.72 12.37
CA THR A 45 -2.47 10.09 12.93
C THR A 45 -2.38 11.13 11.82
N LEU A 46 -1.40 11.01 10.93
CA LEU A 46 -1.22 11.92 9.79
C LEU A 46 -2.46 11.96 8.88
N LYS A 47 -3.11 10.80 8.71
CA LYS A 47 -4.33 10.66 7.89
C LYS A 47 -5.62 10.97 8.64
N GLN A 48 -5.57 11.18 9.96
CA GLN A 48 -6.73 11.22 10.86
C GLN A 48 -7.67 10.03 10.60
N ARG A 49 -7.08 8.83 10.45
CA ARG A 49 -7.78 7.61 10.07
C ARG A 49 -7.87 6.66 11.26
N SER A 50 -9.05 6.09 11.47
CA SER A 50 -9.23 5.01 12.46
C SER A 50 -8.55 3.72 12.02
N ARG A 51 -7.80 3.10 12.94
CA ARG A 51 -7.21 1.74 12.83
C ARG A 51 -8.24 0.68 12.46
N GLN A 52 -9.48 0.83 12.94
CA GLN A 52 -10.57 -0.14 12.75
C GLN A 52 -10.93 -0.41 11.29
N LYS A 53 -10.58 0.50 10.36
CA LYS A 53 -10.89 0.37 8.93
C LYS A 53 -9.95 -0.59 8.19
N GLY A 54 -8.87 -1.05 8.82
CA GLY A 54 -7.81 -1.80 8.16
C GLY A 54 -7.03 -0.97 7.14
N LEU A 55 -5.92 -1.54 6.70
CA LEU A 55 -4.96 -0.95 5.77
C LEU A 55 -4.73 -1.87 4.56
N ILE A 56 -4.07 -1.33 3.54
CA ILE A 56 -3.70 -2.07 2.34
C ILE A 56 -2.19 -2.32 2.37
N LEU A 57 -1.73 -3.53 2.04
CA LEU A 57 -0.34 -3.77 1.70
C LEU A 57 -0.14 -3.76 0.18
N VAL A 58 0.90 -3.06 -0.28
CA VAL A 58 1.35 -3.11 -1.67
C VAL A 58 2.72 -3.78 -1.75
N ALA A 59 2.92 -4.63 -2.75
CA ALA A 59 4.13 -5.42 -2.91
C ALA A 59 4.63 -5.42 -4.35
N ALA A 60 5.90 -5.79 -4.53
CA ALA A 60 6.49 -6.03 -5.85
C ALA A 60 6.13 -7.41 -6.42
N ASN A 61 5.90 -8.38 -5.55
CA ASN A 61 5.53 -9.76 -5.88
C ASN A 61 4.69 -10.36 -4.75
N TYR A 62 4.12 -11.55 -4.99
CA TYR A 62 3.26 -12.21 -4.00
C TYR A 62 4.02 -12.77 -2.79
N ASP A 63 5.28 -13.21 -2.96
CA ASP A 63 6.06 -13.81 -1.89
C ASP A 63 6.25 -12.85 -0.71
N GLN A 64 6.35 -11.55 -0.99
CA GLN A 64 6.39 -10.49 0.02
C GLN A 64 5.11 -10.41 0.89
N LEU A 65 3.97 -10.90 0.39
CA LEU A 65 2.68 -10.86 1.08
C LEU A 65 2.39 -12.15 1.87
N GLN A 66 3.00 -13.28 1.50
CA GLN A 66 2.80 -14.58 2.15
C GLN A 66 2.99 -14.57 3.68
N PRO A 67 3.89 -13.75 4.27
CA PRO A 67 4.00 -13.65 5.73
C PRO A 67 2.72 -13.18 6.42
N TYR A 68 1.83 -12.47 5.73
CA TYR A 68 0.63 -11.83 6.32
C TYR A 68 -0.69 -12.53 5.96
N LEU A 69 -0.67 -13.45 5.00
CA LEU A 69 -1.89 -13.98 4.38
C LEU A 69 -2.06 -15.46 4.62
N ASP A 70 -3.29 -15.85 4.94
CA ASP A 70 -3.73 -17.24 4.96
C ASP A 70 -4.54 -17.52 3.68
N ASP A 71 -3.83 -17.88 2.61
CA ASP A 71 -4.46 -18.25 1.34
C ASP A 71 -4.94 -19.71 1.32
N SER A 72 -4.74 -20.49 2.39
CA SER A 72 -5.12 -21.92 2.47
C SER A 72 -6.63 -22.14 2.29
N GLN A 73 -7.42 -21.13 2.64
CA GLN A 73 -8.88 -21.12 2.49
C GLN A 73 -9.33 -20.84 1.05
N LEU A 74 -8.43 -20.40 0.16
CA LEU A 74 -8.74 -20.18 -1.25
C LEU A 74 -8.62 -21.48 -2.05
N SER A 75 -9.68 -21.84 -2.76
CA SER A 75 -9.66 -22.85 -3.81
C SER A 75 -8.67 -22.48 -4.93
N MET A 76 -8.28 -23.47 -5.73
CA MET A 76 -7.41 -23.26 -6.89
C MET A 76 -7.97 -22.21 -7.88
N ALA A 77 -9.29 -22.20 -8.10
CA ALA A 77 -9.93 -21.24 -9.01
C ALA A 77 -9.91 -19.80 -8.45
N GLN A 78 -10.12 -19.63 -7.15
CA GLN A 78 -10.02 -18.33 -6.48
C GLN A 78 -8.57 -17.81 -6.51
N ARG A 79 -7.59 -18.68 -6.20
CA ARG A 79 -6.16 -18.36 -6.33
C ARG A 79 -5.81 -17.93 -7.76
N ALA A 80 -6.26 -18.68 -8.76
CA ALA A 80 -6.03 -18.34 -10.16
C ALA A 80 -6.60 -16.97 -10.52
N SER A 81 -7.80 -16.63 -10.04
CA SER A 81 -8.44 -15.32 -10.25
C SER A 81 -7.65 -14.17 -9.63
N VAL A 82 -7.10 -14.38 -8.42
CA VAL A 82 -6.23 -13.42 -7.75
C VAL A 82 -4.95 -13.21 -8.56
N PHE A 83 -4.23 -14.29 -8.85
CA PHE A 83 -2.92 -14.22 -9.50
C PHE A 83 -2.98 -13.73 -10.95
N SER A 84 -4.02 -14.09 -11.72
CA SER A 84 -4.18 -13.63 -13.10
C SER A 84 -4.46 -12.12 -13.21
N SER A 85 -4.89 -11.49 -12.11
CA SER A 85 -5.15 -10.04 -12.05
C SER A 85 -3.91 -9.21 -11.69
N TRP A 86 -2.80 -9.87 -11.32
CA TRP A 86 -1.57 -9.26 -10.84
C TRP A 86 -0.38 -9.57 -11.74
N PRO A 87 0.59 -8.64 -11.89
CA PRO A 87 0.65 -7.31 -11.29
C PRO A 87 -0.37 -6.34 -11.92
N GLY A 88 -1.00 -5.49 -11.11
CA GLY A 88 -2.04 -4.60 -11.62
C GLY A 88 -2.69 -3.71 -10.57
N ALA A 89 -3.74 -2.99 -11.00
CA ALA A 89 -4.49 -2.05 -10.16
C ALA A 89 -5.69 -2.70 -9.44
N ILE A 90 -5.67 -4.02 -9.22
CA ILE A 90 -6.70 -4.73 -8.46
C ILE A 90 -6.18 -5.02 -7.06
N THR A 91 -6.95 -4.71 -6.03
CA THR A 91 -6.68 -5.04 -4.63
C THR A 91 -7.58 -6.20 -4.22
N TRP A 92 -7.02 -7.22 -3.59
CA TRP A 92 -7.76 -8.36 -3.07
C TRP A 92 -7.78 -8.33 -1.54
N VAL A 93 -8.94 -8.58 -0.95
CA VAL A 93 -9.10 -8.87 0.47
C VAL A 93 -8.99 -10.37 0.65
N ILE A 94 -7.95 -10.81 1.34
CA ILE A 94 -7.59 -12.23 1.55
C ILE A 94 -7.60 -12.49 3.07
N PRO A 95 -8.01 -13.68 3.55
CA PRO A 95 -7.86 -14.03 4.95
C PRO A 95 -6.44 -13.77 5.44
N ALA A 96 -6.32 -13.19 6.63
CA ALA A 96 -5.04 -12.91 7.26
C ALA A 96 -4.62 -14.12 8.11
N LYS A 97 -3.31 -14.32 8.28
CA LYS A 97 -2.84 -15.25 9.31
C LYS A 97 -3.20 -14.74 10.71
N LYS A 98 -3.24 -15.66 11.68
CA LYS A 98 -3.57 -15.33 13.08
C LYS A 98 -2.55 -14.40 13.74
N ASP A 99 -1.30 -14.45 13.30
CA ASP A 99 -0.18 -13.63 13.78
C ASP A 99 -0.01 -12.33 12.97
N THR A 100 -0.81 -12.11 11.92
CA THR A 100 -0.82 -10.83 11.21
C THR A 100 -1.25 -9.73 12.17
N PRO A 101 -0.47 -8.65 12.31
CA PRO A 101 -0.79 -7.62 13.27
C PRO A 101 -2.15 -6.97 13.04
N ASP A 102 -2.89 -6.75 14.13
CA ASP A 102 -4.22 -6.14 14.12
C ASP A 102 -4.19 -4.66 13.72
N TRP A 103 -3.04 -3.97 13.81
CA TRP A 103 -2.87 -2.64 13.23
C TRP A 103 -2.96 -2.63 11.70
N LEU A 104 -2.74 -3.79 11.04
CA LEU A 104 -2.92 -3.93 9.60
C LEU A 104 -4.36 -4.33 9.24
N THR A 105 -4.93 -5.29 9.96
CA THR A 105 -6.26 -5.83 9.65
C THR A 105 -7.40 -5.00 10.23
N GLY A 106 -7.15 -4.20 11.27
CA GLY A 106 -8.19 -3.47 11.99
C GLY A 106 -9.14 -4.43 12.69
N ARG A 107 -10.45 -4.25 12.52
CA ARG A 107 -11.48 -5.13 13.10
C ARG A 107 -11.70 -6.45 12.36
N PHE A 108 -10.97 -6.67 11.27
CA PHE A 108 -11.23 -7.78 10.35
C PHE A 108 -10.21 -8.91 10.56
N ASN A 109 -10.58 -10.12 10.12
CA ASN A 109 -9.67 -11.28 10.07
C ASN A 109 -9.05 -11.45 8.67
N SER A 110 -9.04 -10.38 7.88
CA SER A 110 -8.62 -10.34 6.48
C SER A 110 -7.81 -9.09 6.21
N LEU A 111 -6.93 -9.15 5.21
CA LEU A 111 -6.06 -8.05 4.82
C LEU A 111 -6.25 -7.71 3.34
N ALA A 112 -6.33 -6.41 3.05
CA ALA A 112 -6.34 -5.92 1.67
C ALA A 112 -4.90 -5.86 1.15
N VAL A 113 -4.65 -6.48 -0.01
CA VAL A 113 -3.31 -6.58 -0.58
C VAL A 113 -3.32 -6.34 -2.09
N ARG A 114 -2.18 -5.91 -2.64
CA ARG A 114 -2.02 -5.69 -4.08
C ARG A 114 -0.57 -5.92 -4.51
N VAL A 115 -0.38 -6.70 -5.56
CA VAL A 115 0.89 -6.74 -6.29
C VAL A 115 0.84 -5.68 -7.39
N SER A 116 1.65 -4.63 -7.24
CA SER A 116 1.59 -3.43 -8.07
C SER A 116 2.32 -3.62 -9.41
N ALA A 117 1.75 -3.05 -10.48
CA ALA A 117 2.44 -2.91 -11.77
C ALA A 117 3.26 -1.61 -11.87
N HIS A 118 3.10 -0.67 -10.93
CA HIS A 118 3.75 0.63 -10.98
C HIS A 118 5.28 0.48 -10.81
N PRO A 119 6.11 0.95 -11.76
CA PRO A 119 7.55 0.69 -11.75
C PRO A 119 8.24 1.13 -10.46
N LEU A 120 7.90 2.32 -9.94
CA LEU A 120 8.51 2.83 -8.71
C LEU A 120 8.04 2.08 -7.45
N VAL A 121 6.81 1.56 -7.44
CA VAL A 121 6.33 0.74 -6.29
C VAL A 121 7.06 -0.59 -6.28
N ARG A 122 7.18 -1.23 -7.46
CA ARG A 122 7.93 -2.48 -7.61
C ARG A 122 9.38 -2.30 -7.22
N GLN A 123 10.04 -1.25 -7.70
CA GLN A 123 11.43 -0.94 -7.36
C GLN A 123 11.59 -0.72 -5.85
N LEU A 124 10.74 0.11 -5.26
CA LEU A 124 10.79 0.41 -3.83
C LEU A 124 10.61 -0.84 -2.97
N CYS A 125 9.57 -1.64 -3.21
CA CYS A 125 9.33 -2.87 -2.43
C CYS A 125 10.41 -3.93 -2.69
N THR A 126 10.99 -3.99 -3.89
CA THR A 126 12.10 -4.92 -4.19
C THR A 126 13.36 -4.52 -3.42
N CYS A 127 13.77 -3.26 -3.50
CA CYS A 127 14.96 -2.76 -2.79
C CYS A 127 14.78 -2.74 -1.27
N TYR A 128 13.55 -2.54 -0.78
CA TYR A 128 13.24 -2.62 0.65
C TYR A 128 13.17 -4.07 1.15
N GLY A 129 12.86 -5.03 0.28
CA GLY A 129 12.80 -6.46 0.58
C GLY A 129 11.48 -6.94 1.19
N LYS A 130 10.47 -6.07 1.32
CA LYS A 130 9.17 -6.38 1.93
C LYS A 130 8.06 -5.45 1.40
N PRO A 131 6.77 -5.75 1.64
CA PRO A 131 5.70 -4.88 1.16
C PRO A 131 5.63 -3.60 2.00
N LEU A 132 4.80 -2.66 1.55
CA LEU A 132 4.53 -1.41 2.25
C LEU A 132 3.06 -1.34 2.64
N VAL A 133 2.78 -0.78 3.81
CA VAL A 133 1.46 -0.19 4.07
C VAL A 133 1.22 0.91 3.03
N SER A 134 0.00 1.00 2.50
CA SER A 134 -0.37 1.98 1.50
C SER A 134 -1.76 2.56 1.74
N THR A 135 -1.86 3.88 1.68
CA THR A 135 -3.12 4.61 1.64
C THR A 135 -2.96 5.81 0.70
N SER A 136 -4.05 6.37 0.18
CA SER A 136 -3.96 7.57 -0.65
C SER A 136 -3.36 8.74 0.13
N ALA A 137 -2.47 9.50 -0.51
CA ALA A 137 -1.94 10.74 0.04
C ALA A 137 -2.98 11.85 -0.08
N ASN A 138 -3.80 12.00 0.95
CA ASN A 138 -4.68 13.15 1.16
C ASN A 138 -5.08 13.27 2.63
N LEU A 139 -5.25 14.49 3.09
CA LEU A 139 -5.98 14.72 4.33
C LEU A 139 -7.45 14.27 4.16
N SER A 140 -8.08 13.84 5.24
CA SER A 140 -9.48 13.42 5.21
C SER A 140 -10.37 14.56 4.70
N GLY A 141 -11.17 14.30 3.67
CA GLY A 141 -12.00 15.31 3.00
C GLY A 141 -11.32 16.07 1.85
N HIS A 142 -10.01 15.95 1.67
CA HIS A 142 -9.27 16.60 0.57
C HIS A 142 -9.09 15.67 -0.65
N PRO A 143 -8.91 16.24 -1.86
CA PRO A 143 -8.54 15.47 -3.04
C PRO A 143 -7.21 14.72 -2.86
N PRO A 144 -7.07 13.52 -3.46
CA PRO A 144 -5.80 12.79 -3.49
C PRO A 144 -4.72 13.58 -4.24
N CYS A 145 -3.52 13.59 -3.68
CA CYS A 145 -2.33 14.17 -4.29
C CYS A 145 -1.98 13.39 -5.57
N ARG A 146 -1.71 14.10 -6.67
CA ARG A 146 -1.24 13.51 -7.93
C ARG A 146 0.19 13.92 -8.26
N THR A 147 0.71 14.93 -7.56
CA THR A 147 2.09 15.42 -7.71
C THR A 147 2.80 15.48 -6.35
N GLU A 148 4.13 15.53 -6.40
CA GLU A 148 4.95 15.80 -5.21
C GLU A 148 4.63 17.17 -4.59
N ALA A 149 4.28 18.16 -5.41
CA ALA A 149 3.89 19.48 -4.92
C ALA A 149 2.61 19.42 -4.08
N ASP A 150 1.62 18.64 -4.52
CA ASP A 150 0.38 18.40 -3.75
C ASP A 150 0.69 17.76 -2.39
N VAL A 151 1.58 16.77 -2.38
CA VAL A 151 2.01 16.10 -1.14
C VAL A 151 2.66 17.09 -0.19
N LYS A 152 3.61 17.89 -0.66
CA LYS A 152 4.29 18.91 0.15
C LYS A 152 3.33 19.98 0.67
N MET A 153 2.33 20.35 -0.13
CA MET A 153 1.31 21.31 0.27
C MET A 153 0.41 20.77 1.38
N GLN A 154 -0.01 19.49 1.30
CA GLN A 154 -0.93 18.91 2.28
C GLN A 154 -0.22 18.38 3.55
N PHE A 155 0.97 17.82 3.43
CA PHE A 155 1.66 17.11 4.52
C PHE A 155 2.96 17.78 4.97
N GLY A 156 3.34 18.90 4.35
CA GLY A 156 4.54 19.66 4.68
C GLY A 156 5.80 19.17 3.94
N ILE A 157 6.79 20.06 3.89
CA ILE A 157 8.04 19.85 3.13
C ILE A 157 8.98 18.81 3.74
N LEU A 158 8.76 18.43 5.00
CA LEU A 158 9.61 17.51 5.74
C LEU A 158 9.26 16.04 5.47
N LEU A 159 8.07 15.75 4.95
CA LEU A 159 7.69 14.38 4.61
C LEU A 159 8.60 13.85 3.48
N PRO A 160 9.29 12.71 3.67
CA PRO A 160 10.10 12.11 2.61
C PRO A 160 9.21 11.70 1.43
N VAL A 161 9.55 12.16 0.22
CA VAL A 161 8.83 11.84 -1.01
C VAL A 161 9.75 11.18 -2.02
N LEU A 162 9.35 10.02 -2.54
CA LEU A 162 9.92 9.43 -3.74
C LEU A 162 9.35 10.17 -4.95
N THR A 163 10.18 10.95 -5.64
CA THR A 163 9.77 11.73 -6.81
C THR A 163 9.50 10.77 -7.98
N GLY A 164 8.41 11.04 -8.68
CA GLY A 164 8.03 10.35 -9.90
C GLY A 164 6.65 10.78 -10.34
N GLN A 165 6.19 10.19 -11.43
CA GLN A 165 4.85 10.40 -11.94
C GLN A 165 3.93 9.28 -11.48
N VAL A 166 2.67 9.62 -11.22
CA VAL A 166 1.62 8.61 -11.09
C VAL A 166 1.43 7.89 -12.43
N GLY A 167 0.84 6.70 -12.39
CA GLY A 167 0.39 6.03 -13.60
C GLY A 167 -0.81 6.74 -14.26
N GLY A 168 -1.33 6.12 -15.33
CA GLY A 168 -2.47 6.64 -16.09
C GLY A 168 -3.85 6.28 -15.53
N CYS A 169 -3.95 5.58 -14.40
CA CYS A 169 -5.26 5.18 -13.87
C CYS A 169 -6.00 6.41 -13.32
N GLN A 170 -7.26 6.59 -13.71
CA GLN A 170 -8.05 7.73 -13.26
C GLN A 170 -8.53 7.57 -11.81
N ASN A 171 -8.88 6.35 -11.44
CA ASN A 171 -9.48 5.99 -10.16
C ASN A 171 -8.51 5.18 -9.25
N PRO A 172 -8.78 5.11 -7.94
CA PRO A 172 -8.11 4.15 -7.05
C PRO A 172 -8.33 2.71 -7.48
N SER A 173 -7.53 1.77 -6.95
CA SER A 173 -7.70 0.35 -7.28
C SER A 173 -9.11 -0.19 -7.02
N GLU A 174 -9.56 -1.09 -7.87
CA GLU A 174 -10.72 -1.92 -7.56
C GLU A 174 -10.41 -2.76 -6.30
N ILE A 175 -11.39 -2.97 -5.41
CA ILE A 175 -11.22 -3.88 -4.27
C ILE A 175 -12.21 -5.04 -4.40
N ARG A 176 -11.71 -6.28 -4.35
CA ARG A 176 -12.51 -7.52 -4.39
C ARG A 176 -12.23 -8.40 -3.18
N ASP A 177 -13.24 -9.15 -2.76
CA ASP A 177 -13.09 -10.20 -1.74
C ASP A 177 -12.67 -11.52 -2.40
N ALA A 178 -11.58 -12.13 -1.94
CA ALA A 178 -11.01 -13.31 -2.59
C ALA A 178 -11.81 -14.61 -2.36
N LEU A 179 -12.59 -14.69 -1.29
CA LEU A 179 -13.42 -15.86 -0.99
C LEU A 179 -14.71 -15.85 -1.83
N THR A 180 -15.29 -14.69 -2.06
CA THR A 180 -16.59 -14.57 -2.73
C THR A 180 -16.50 -14.05 -4.16
N GLY A 181 -15.37 -13.46 -4.55
CA GLY A 181 -15.22 -12.71 -5.80
C GLY A 181 -15.98 -11.38 -5.80
N LYS A 182 -16.66 -11.02 -4.71
CA LYS A 182 -17.50 -9.83 -4.63
C LYS A 182 -16.66 -8.56 -4.72
N GLN A 183 -17.09 -7.65 -5.59
CA GLN A 183 -16.52 -6.32 -5.65
C GLN A 183 -16.99 -5.46 -4.46
N LEU A 184 -16.03 -4.95 -3.69
CA LEU A 184 -16.23 -4.11 -2.51
C LEU A 184 -16.07 -2.61 -2.84
N ARG A 185 -15.27 -2.28 -3.85
CA ARG A 185 -15.06 -0.91 -4.34
C ARG A 185 -14.84 -0.92 -5.85
N GLN A 186 -15.47 0.02 -6.56
CA GLN A 186 -15.18 0.30 -7.97
C GLN A 186 -13.84 1.00 -8.16
N GLY A 187 -13.13 0.64 -9.23
CA GLY A 187 -11.84 1.23 -9.60
C GLY A 187 -11.89 2.01 -10.88
#